data_AF-A0A8T1HM87-F1
#
_entry.id   AF-A0A8T1HM87-F1
#
_cell.length_a   1.000
_cell.length_b   1.000
_cell.length_c   1.000
_cell.angle_alpha   90.00
_cell.angle_beta   90.00
_cell.angle_gamma   90.00
#
_symmetry.space_group_name_H-M   'P 1'
#
loop_
_entity.id
_entity.type
_entity.pdbx_description
1 polymer ?
#
loop_
_entity_poly.entity_id
_entity_poly.type
_entity_poly.pdbx_seq_one_letter_code
_entity_poly.pdbx_strand_id
1 'polypeptide(L)'
;MPTRIPIIIWRKQEVLRWIEEDGDGVPTRAIKHFSAKGWKLDGGSRRPLSGAMEEALYDEVVAKRLKKEKVTRAWIGHMARVIFACQGTTSASPDGFMASPHWITGFMRRYGLSLRRRTNLTTLSDDKLVDRAVSYMTFLQSAKPTMDLHRTILMDETAVYFEDARNQTVDIIGSRHVVVRSTGFSSMRITAVLAVTATGKKLPPLLIWKGKALPSFDKIGGVYVAHQPRAEAPRLGLHARAHLQGGEG
;
A
#
# COMPACT_ATOMS: atom_id res chain seq x y z
N MET A 1 -26.94 20.72 11.29
CA MET A 1 -27.55 19.87 12.33
C MET A 1 -27.92 18.53 11.71
N PRO A 2 -27.16 17.44 11.91
CA PRO A 2 -27.57 16.14 11.40
C PRO A 2 -28.69 15.59 12.29
N THR A 3 -29.87 15.42 11.70
CA THR A 3 -31.06 14.85 12.33
C THR A 3 -30.80 13.37 12.65
N ARG A 4 -30.75 13.03 13.95
CA ARG A 4 -30.87 11.63 14.38
C ARG A 4 -32.27 11.17 14.00
N ILE A 5 -32.39 10.28 13.01
CA ILE A 5 -33.63 9.55 12.75
C ILE A 5 -33.82 8.61 13.96
N PRO A 6 -34.85 8.80 14.81
CA PRO A 6 -35.06 7.89 15.93
C PRO A 6 -35.52 6.55 15.38
N ILE A 7 -34.82 5.48 15.78
CA ILE A 7 -35.29 4.11 15.53
C ILE A 7 -36.63 3.97 16.26
N ILE A 8 -37.69 3.78 15.48
CA ILE A 8 -39.07 3.81 15.96
C ILE A 8 -39.27 2.69 16.98
N ILE A 9 -39.89 3.01 18.13
CA ILE A 9 -39.97 2.16 19.32
C ILE A 9 -40.53 0.77 19.02
N TRP A 10 -41.48 0.65 18.08
CA TRP A 10 -42.05 -0.63 17.69
C TRP A 10 -41.01 -1.58 17.07
N ARG A 11 -40.03 -1.06 16.32
CA ARG A 11 -38.97 -1.90 15.72
C ARG A 11 -38.09 -2.54 16.78
N LYS A 12 -37.86 -1.85 17.90
CA LYS A 12 -37.12 -2.39 19.04
C LYS A 12 -37.92 -3.48 19.74
N GLN A 13 -39.22 -3.26 19.95
CA GLN A 13 -40.11 -4.25 20.54
C GLN A 13 -40.25 -5.50 19.68
N GLU A 14 -40.28 -5.36 18.35
CA GLU A 14 -40.36 -6.48 17.41
C GLU A 14 -39.08 -7.35 17.43
N VAL A 15 -37.91 -6.73 17.50
CA VAL A 15 -36.64 -7.47 17.60
C VAL A 15 -36.51 -8.19 18.94
N LEU A 16 -36.92 -7.54 20.05
CA LEU A 16 -36.88 -8.16 21.38
C LEU A 16 -37.85 -9.34 21.48
N ARG A 17 -39.07 -9.17 20.98
CA ARG A 17 -40.07 -10.24 20.94
C ARG A 17 -39.58 -11.43 20.12
N TRP A 18 -39.01 -11.18 18.94
CA TRP A 18 -38.46 -12.25 18.11
C TRP A 18 -37.30 -12.99 18.80
N ILE A 19 -36.45 -12.28 19.54
CA ILE A 19 -35.36 -12.91 20.32
C ILE A 19 -35.93 -13.85 21.38
N GLU A 20 -37.01 -13.47 22.06
CA GLU A 20 -37.65 -14.27 23.11
C GLU A 20 -38.49 -15.44 22.57
N GLU A 21 -39.24 -15.23 21.49
CA GLU A 21 -40.18 -16.22 20.95
C GLU A 21 -39.53 -17.20 19.96
N ASP A 22 -38.67 -16.71 19.07
CA ASP A 22 -38.10 -17.50 17.94
C ASP A 22 -36.57 -17.63 18.01
N GLY A 23 -35.91 -16.75 18.77
CA GLY A 23 -34.46 -16.59 18.78
C GLY A 23 -33.73 -17.40 19.85
N ASP A 24 -34.43 -18.21 20.65
CA ASP A 24 -33.93 -18.89 21.86
C ASP A 24 -33.19 -17.96 22.84
N GLY A 25 -33.57 -16.67 22.89
CA GLY A 25 -32.88 -15.68 23.70
C GLY A 25 -31.50 -15.26 23.17
N VAL A 26 -31.10 -15.67 21.97
CA VAL A 26 -29.77 -15.38 21.39
C VAL A 26 -29.79 -14.16 20.46
N PRO A 27 -29.27 -12.98 20.89
CA PRO A 27 -29.43 -11.74 20.12
C PRO A 27 -28.70 -11.72 18.77
N THR A 28 -27.64 -12.51 18.62
CA THR A 28 -26.87 -12.59 17.36
C THR A 28 -27.63 -13.28 16.23
N ARG A 29 -28.62 -14.13 16.56
CA ARG A 29 -29.49 -14.76 15.54
C ARG A 29 -30.43 -13.75 14.90
N ALA A 30 -30.88 -12.76 15.68
CA ALA A 30 -31.73 -11.68 15.19
C ALA A 30 -31.03 -10.85 14.10
N ILE A 31 -29.71 -10.66 14.21
CA ILE A 31 -28.93 -9.95 13.17
C ILE A 31 -29.11 -10.62 11.80
N LYS A 32 -28.96 -11.95 11.74
CA LYS A 32 -29.10 -12.70 10.48
C LYS A 32 -30.54 -12.63 9.95
N HIS A 33 -31.52 -12.83 10.82
CA HIS A 33 -32.94 -12.81 10.47
C HIS A 33 -33.41 -11.45 9.94
N PHE A 34 -33.14 -10.38 10.69
CA PHE A 34 -33.58 -9.04 10.32
C PHE A 34 -32.72 -8.42 9.21
N SER A 35 -31.44 -8.81 9.07
CA SER A 35 -30.63 -8.44 7.90
C SER A 35 -31.20 -9.03 6.61
N ALA A 36 -31.79 -10.22 6.64
CA ALA A 36 -32.48 -10.79 5.47
C ALA A 36 -33.75 -10.00 5.11
N LYS A 37 -34.38 -9.34 6.10
CA LYS A 37 -35.50 -8.41 5.92
C LYS A 37 -35.07 -6.96 5.60
N GLY A 38 -33.79 -6.73 5.31
CA GLY A 38 -33.24 -5.41 4.97
C GLY A 38 -33.05 -4.46 6.16
N TRP A 39 -33.14 -4.96 7.39
CA TRP A 39 -32.90 -4.14 8.58
C TRP A 39 -31.43 -4.20 8.99
N LYS A 40 -30.83 -3.03 9.21
CA LYS A 40 -29.48 -2.92 9.74
C LYS A 40 -29.54 -2.92 11.27
N LEU A 41 -29.40 -4.09 11.87
CA LEU A 41 -29.20 -4.21 13.31
C LEU A 41 -27.70 -4.12 13.60
N ASP A 42 -27.30 -3.15 14.43
CA ASP A 42 -25.95 -3.14 14.97
C ASP A 42 -25.83 -4.34 15.90
N GLY A 43 -25.28 -5.43 15.36
CA GLY A 43 -24.92 -6.60 16.13
C GLY A 43 -24.06 -6.17 17.29
N GLY A 44 -24.33 -6.71 18.49
CA GLY A 44 -23.68 -6.42 19.77
C GLY A 44 -22.16 -6.61 19.74
N SER A 45 -21.47 -5.82 18.94
CA SER A 45 -20.06 -5.57 19.01
C SER A 45 -19.84 -4.98 20.39
N ARG A 46 -18.88 -5.55 21.12
CA ARG A 46 -18.41 -5.00 22.40
C ARG A 46 -18.33 -3.49 22.23
N ARG A 47 -19.16 -2.75 22.97
CA ARG A 47 -19.18 -1.29 22.89
C ARG A 47 -17.73 -0.82 23.06
N PRO A 48 -17.24 0.11 22.23
CA PRO A 48 -15.89 0.62 22.37
C PRO A 48 -15.68 1.10 23.80
N LEU A 49 -14.48 0.86 24.35
CA LEU A 49 -14.13 1.21 25.73
C LEU A 49 -14.49 2.68 26.04
N SER A 50 -14.34 3.54 25.03
CA SER A 50 -14.93 4.88 24.95
C SER A 50 -15.14 5.22 23.47
N GLY A 51 -16.39 5.52 23.06
CA GLY A 51 -16.68 5.96 21.69
C GLY A 51 -16.04 7.31 21.37
N ALA A 52 -16.04 8.24 22.34
CA ALA A 52 -15.42 9.55 22.20
C ALA A 52 -13.89 9.47 22.02
N MET A 53 -13.22 8.53 22.69
CA MET A 53 -11.79 8.28 22.50
C MET A 53 -11.50 7.77 21.08
N GLU A 54 -12.32 6.83 20.59
CA GLU A 54 -12.13 6.27 19.24
C GLU A 54 -12.42 7.29 18.13
N GLU A 55 -13.41 8.16 18.32
CA GLU A 55 -13.68 9.28 17.41
C GLU A 55 -12.51 10.27 17.35
N ALA A 56 -12.01 10.72 18.51
CA ALA A 56 -10.85 11.62 18.57
C ALA A 56 -9.60 10.99 17.93
N LEU A 57 -9.38 9.69 18.15
CA LEU A 57 -8.28 8.96 17.52
C LEU A 57 -8.45 8.87 16.00
N TYR A 58 -9.67 8.71 15.52
CA TYR A 58 -9.96 8.67 14.08
C TYR A 58 -9.68 10.02 13.42
N ASP A 59 -10.05 11.13 14.06
CA ASP A 59 -9.76 12.48 13.55
C ASP A 59 -8.25 12.72 13.42
N GLU A 60 -7.46 12.28 14.40
CA GLU A 60 -5.99 12.32 14.33
C GLU A 60 -5.43 11.46 13.20
N VAL A 61 -6.01 10.28 12.96
CA VAL A 61 -5.66 9.46 11.78
C VAL A 61 -5.95 10.23 10.50
N VAL A 62 -7.13 10.82 10.35
CA VAL A 62 -7.54 11.58 9.16
C VAL A 62 -6.61 12.78 8.94
N ALA A 63 -6.37 13.59 9.97
CA ALA A 63 -5.50 14.76 9.89
C ALA A 63 -4.08 14.38 9.42
N LYS A 64 -3.54 13.30 9.99
CA LYS A 64 -2.22 12.78 9.61
C LYS A 64 -2.19 12.24 8.18
N ARG A 65 -3.29 11.63 7.72
CA ARG A 65 -3.42 11.15 6.33
C ARG A 65 -3.61 12.28 5.32
N LEU A 66 -4.29 13.37 5.68
CA LEU A 66 -4.39 14.58 4.85
C LEU A 66 -3.02 15.21 4.61
N LYS A 67 -2.15 15.20 5.64
CA LYS A 67 -0.73 15.61 5.52
C LYS A 67 0.17 14.56 4.84
N LYS A 68 -0.41 13.46 4.35
CA LYS A 68 0.28 12.32 3.71
C LYS A 68 1.32 11.61 4.60
N GLU A 69 1.23 11.78 5.91
CA GLU A 69 2.18 11.20 6.84
C GLU A 69 1.87 9.72 7.14
N LYS A 70 2.91 8.97 7.52
CA LYS A 70 2.81 7.54 7.81
C LYS A 70 2.00 7.29 9.10
N VAL A 71 0.87 6.60 8.98
CA VAL A 71 0.09 6.08 10.11
C VAL A 71 0.41 4.58 10.26
N THR A 72 0.97 4.17 11.39
CA THR A 72 1.28 2.76 11.68
C THR A 72 0.40 2.23 12.79
N ARG A 73 0.26 0.90 12.90
CA ARG A 73 -0.44 0.26 14.03
C ARG A 73 0.16 0.64 15.38
N ALA A 74 1.50 0.74 15.44
CA ALA A 74 2.20 1.19 16.64
C ALA A 74 1.86 2.65 17.00
N TRP A 75 1.79 3.53 16.00
CA TRP A 75 1.39 4.92 16.21
C TRP A 75 -0.07 5.02 16.68
N ILE A 76 -0.99 4.24 16.09
CA ILE A 76 -2.39 4.17 16.54
C ILE A 76 -2.44 3.74 18.01
N GLY A 77 -1.71 2.69 18.40
CA GLY A 77 -1.68 2.21 19.79
C GLY A 77 -1.05 3.20 20.77
N HIS A 78 -0.01 3.94 20.35
CA HIS A 78 0.54 5.03 21.16
C HIS A 78 -0.47 6.16 21.33
N MET A 79 -1.08 6.62 20.25
CA MET A 79 -1.99 7.75 20.29
C MET A 79 -3.28 7.46 21.04
N ALA A 80 -3.83 6.25 20.87
CA ALA A 80 -4.97 5.80 21.66
C ALA A 80 -4.68 5.85 23.18
N ARG A 81 -3.45 5.54 23.61
CA ARG A 81 -3.06 5.62 25.04
C ARG A 81 -2.95 7.05 25.54
N VAL A 82 -2.39 7.98 24.76
CA VAL A 82 -2.32 9.38 25.24
C VAL A 82 -3.72 10.01 25.28
N ILE A 83 -4.58 9.75 24.29
CA ILE A 83 -5.98 10.22 24.30
C ILE A 83 -6.71 9.64 25.52
N PHE A 84 -6.54 8.34 25.80
CA PHE A 84 -7.13 7.71 26.99
C PHE A 84 -6.65 8.35 28.30
N ALA A 85 -5.35 8.62 28.43
CA ALA A 85 -4.76 9.26 29.61
C ALA A 85 -5.27 10.69 29.80
N CYS A 86 -5.44 11.46 28.72
CA CYS A 86 -5.98 12.81 28.76
C CYS A 86 -7.48 12.86 29.10
N GLN A 87 -8.22 11.77 28.88
CA GLN A 87 -9.67 11.70 29.13
C GLN A 87 -10.05 11.29 30.56
N GLY A 88 -9.08 11.03 31.45
CA GLY A 88 -9.26 10.96 32.91
C GLY A 88 -10.57 10.32 33.38
N THR A 89 -10.79 9.02 33.10
CA THR A 89 -11.94 8.33 33.69
C THR A 89 -11.58 7.84 35.09
N THR A 90 -12.17 8.45 36.13
CA THR A 90 -12.02 8.10 37.56
C THR A 90 -12.55 6.69 37.90
N SER A 91 -12.97 5.88 36.92
CA SER A 91 -13.65 4.60 37.14
C SER A 91 -13.20 3.47 36.20
N ALA A 92 -11.99 3.52 35.65
CA ALA A 92 -11.40 2.40 34.94
C ALA A 92 -10.46 1.59 35.86
N SER A 93 -10.58 0.27 35.80
CA SER A 93 -9.82 -0.74 36.53
C SER A 93 -8.31 -0.43 36.67
N PRO A 94 -7.63 -0.95 37.72
CA PRO A 94 -6.22 -0.66 38.02
C PRO A 94 -5.21 -0.98 36.90
N ASP A 95 -5.62 -1.75 35.87
CA ASP A 95 -4.85 -1.95 34.65
C ASP A 95 -5.26 -0.93 33.58
N GLY A 96 -4.40 0.07 33.36
CA GLY A 96 -4.60 1.10 32.34
C GLY A 96 -4.82 0.55 30.92
N PHE A 97 -5.40 1.37 30.05
CA PHE A 97 -5.67 0.99 28.66
C PHE A 97 -4.38 0.66 27.89
N MET A 98 -4.26 -0.59 27.41
CA MET A 98 -3.03 -1.10 26.78
C MET A 98 -2.99 -0.97 25.25
N ALA A 99 -4.08 -0.58 24.60
CA ALA A 99 -4.20 -0.53 23.13
C ALA A 99 -3.69 -1.81 22.43
N SER A 100 -4.18 -2.98 22.85
CA SER A 100 -3.69 -4.28 22.37
C SER A 100 -3.81 -4.44 20.84
N PRO A 101 -3.01 -5.32 20.20
CA PRO A 101 -3.09 -5.56 18.76
C PRO A 101 -4.50 -5.94 18.28
N HIS A 102 -5.25 -6.69 19.10
CA HIS A 102 -6.63 -7.06 18.80
C HIS A 102 -7.56 -5.84 18.85
N TRP A 103 -7.41 -4.98 19.85
CA TRP A 103 -8.16 -3.73 19.94
C TRP A 103 -7.88 -2.83 18.73
N ILE A 104 -6.61 -2.65 18.34
CA ILE A 104 -6.23 -1.86 17.14
C ILE A 104 -6.89 -2.43 15.89
N THR A 105 -6.89 -3.76 15.71
CA THR A 105 -7.56 -4.40 14.58
C THR A 105 -9.08 -4.17 14.61
N GLY A 106 -9.70 -4.20 15.79
CA GLY A 106 -11.11 -3.86 15.98
C GLY A 106 -11.41 -2.41 15.62
N PHE A 107 -10.62 -1.46 16.13
CA PHE A 107 -10.72 -0.03 15.80
C PHE A 107 -10.61 0.18 14.28
N MET A 108 -9.57 -0.37 13.65
CA MET A 108 -9.39 -0.27 12.21
C MET A 108 -10.60 -0.83 11.45
N ARG A 109 -11.17 -1.96 11.88
CA ARG A 109 -12.37 -2.55 11.25
C ARG A 109 -13.60 -1.65 11.40
N ARG A 110 -13.83 -1.09 12.60
CA ARG A 110 -14.99 -0.22 12.88
C ARG A 110 -14.96 1.06 12.03
N TYR A 111 -13.78 1.63 11.83
CA TYR A 111 -13.58 2.88 11.09
C TYR A 111 -13.14 2.68 9.62
N GLY A 112 -13.23 1.44 9.09
CA GLY A 112 -12.92 1.17 7.68
C GLY A 112 -11.44 1.36 7.28
N LEU A 113 -10.52 1.32 8.24
CA LEU A 113 -9.09 1.49 8.02
C LEU A 113 -8.43 0.17 7.62
N SER A 114 -7.50 0.22 6.68
CA SER A 114 -6.74 -0.95 6.20
C SER A 114 -5.26 -0.60 6.03
N LEU A 115 -4.38 -1.60 6.17
CA LEU A 115 -2.99 -1.44 5.77
C LEU A 115 -2.90 -1.38 4.24
N ARG A 116 -2.22 -0.36 3.73
CA ARG A 116 -2.05 -0.14 2.29
C ARG A 116 -0.56 -0.03 1.96
N ARG A 117 -0.17 -0.59 0.81
CA ARG A 117 1.18 -0.43 0.27
C ARG A 117 1.33 0.99 -0.27
N ARG A 118 2.46 1.64 0.02
CA ARG A 118 2.80 2.94 -0.58
C ARG A 118 2.93 2.76 -2.09
N THR A 119 2.15 3.51 -2.86
CA THR A 119 2.14 3.45 -4.34
C THR A 119 3.04 4.50 -4.98
N ASN A 120 3.08 5.72 -4.43
CA ASN A 120 3.91 6.81 -4.94
C ASN A 120 4.70 7.48 -3.82
N LEU A 121 6.00 7.68 -4.03
CA LEU A 121 6.85 8.53 -3.20
C LEU A 121 7.13 9.80 -4.02
N THR A 122 6.29 10.80 -3.87
CA THR A 122 6.52 12.11 -4.51
C THR A 122 7.14 13.05 -3.50
N THR A 123 8.24 13.69 -3.86
CA THR A 123 8.86 14.77 -3.08
C THR A 123 8.16 16.12 -3.30
N LEU A 124 7.24 16.19 -4.27
CA LEU A 124 6.52 17.41 -4.64
C LEU A 124 5.24 17.57 -3.82
N SER A 125 4.92 18.83 -3.48
CA SER A 125 3.61 19.19 -2.90
C SER A 125 2.49 19.01 -3.93
N ASP A 126 1.24 18.93 -3.46
CA ASP A 126 0.08 18.80 -4.34
C ASP A 126 -0.02 19.95 -5.34
N ASP A 127 0.16 21.19 -4.88
CA ASP A 127 0.11 22.37 -5.76
C ASP A 127 1.13 22.29 -6.89
N LYS A 128 2.35 21.82 -6.59
CA LYS A 128 3.40 21.65 -7.61
C LYS A 128 3.09 20.50 -8.58
N LEU A 129 2.43 19.45 -8.12
CA LEU A 129 1.98 18.36 -9.00
C LEU A 129 0.88 18.84 -9.94
N VAL A 130 -0.10 19.58 -9.41
CA VAL A 130 -1.20 20.15 -10.19
C VAL A 130 -0.66 21.15 -11.21
N ASP A 131 0.21 22.07 -10.80
CA ASP A 131 0.80 23.07 -11.68
C ASP A 131 1.59 22.42 -12.84
N ARG A 132 2.41 21.40 -12.54
CA ARG A 132 3.13 20.64 -13.58
C ARG A 132 2.17 19.90 -14.51
N ALA A 133 1.11 19.31 -13.98
CA ALA A 133 0.11 18.62 -14.79
C ALA A 133 -0.62 19.59 -15.72
N VAL A 134 -1.07 20.74 -15.21
CA VAL A 134 -1.73 21.79 -16.00
C VAL A 134 -0.79 22.32 -17.07
N SER A 135 0.44 22.69 -16.71
CA SER A 135 1.46 23.17 -17.65
C SER A 135 1.72 22.18 -18.78
N TYR A 136 1.88 20.89 -18.44
CA TYR A 136 2.08 19.84 -19.43
C TYR A 136 0.86 19.62 -20.33
N MET A 137 -0.35 19.65 -19.77
CA MET A 137 -1.58 19.50 -20.54
C MET A 137 -1.81 20.68 -21.49
N THR A 138 -1.55 21.91 -21.04
CA THR A 138 -1.60 23.11 -21.89
C THR A 138 -0.59 23.02 -23.04
N PHE A 139 0.63 22.59 -22.75
CA PHE A 139 1.64 22.32 -23.78
C PHE A 139 1.19 21.24 -24.78
N LEU A 140 0.62 20.13 -24.30
CA LEU A 140 0.12 19.08 -25.18
C LEU A 140 -1.03 19.56 -26.06
N GLN A 141 -1.95 20.38 -25.53
CA GLN A 141 -3.06 20.94 -26.31
C GLN A 141 -2.58 21.82 -27.46
N SER A 142 -1.53 22.62 -27.25
CA SER A 142 -0.96 23.46 -28.31
C SER A 142 -0.09 22.68 -29.30
N ALA A 143 0.63 21.66 -28.83
CA ALA A 143 1.53 20.86 -29.67
C ALA A 143 0.79 19.78 -30.50
N LYS A 144 -0.29 19.20 -29.97
CA LYS A 144 -0.98 18.05 -30.60
C LYS A 144 -1.46 18.30 -32.04
N PRO A 145 -1.99 19.48 -32.42
CA PRO A 145 -2.44 19.73 -33.79
C PRO A 145 -1.33 19.71 -34.84
N THR A 146 -0.10 20.07 -34.46
CA THR A 146 1.06 20.16 -35.37
C THR A 146 1.99 18.95 -35.27
N MET A 147 1.70 18.03 -34.34
CA MET A 147 2.54 16.89 -34.05
C MET A 147 2.36 15.77 -35.08
N ASP A 148 3.45 15.37 -35.73
CA ASP A 148 3.46 14.20 -36.62
C ASP A 148 3.36 12.91 -35.80
N LEU A 149 2.19 12.26 -35.87
CA LEU A 149 1.89 11.04 -35.13
C LEU A 149 2.76 9.84 -35.55
N HIS A 150 3.29 9.84 -36.78
CA HIS A 150 4.19 8.78 -37.25
C HIS A 150 5.60 8.91 -36.66
N ARG A 151 5.99 10.14 -36.30
CA ARG A 151 7.30 10.46 -35.69
C ARG A 151 7.22 10.69 -34.19
N THR A 152 6.03 10.65 -33.62
CA THR A 152 5.82 10.72 -32.17
C THR A 152 5.91 9.32 -31.59
N ILE A 153 6.87 9.09 -30.70
CA ILE A 153 7.16 7.78 -30.13
C ILE A 153 6.91 7.81 -28.63
N LEU A 154 6.05 6.91 -28.15
CA LEU A 154 5.95 6.57 -26.74
C LEU A 154 6.90 5.41 -26.48
N MET A 155 7.75 5.57 -25.48
CA MET A 155 8.78 4.61 -25.12
C MET A 155 8.78 4.41 -23.62
N ASP A 156 8.97 3.17 -23.17
CA ASP A 156 9.15 2.84 -21.76
C ASP A 156 10.16 1.71 -21.57
N GLU A 157 10.83 1.72 -20.42
CA GLU A 157 11.76 0.68 -20.01
C GLU A 157 11.09 -0.28 -19.02
N THR A 158 11.10 -1.56 -19.33
CA THR A 158 10.55 -2.60 -18.46
C THR A 158 11.59 -3.67 -18.13
N ALA A 159 11.52 -4.18 -16.90
CA ALA A 159 12.36 -5.28 -16.45
C ALA A 159 11.76 -6.62 -16.89
N VAL A 160 12.53 -7.40 -17.64
CA VAL A 160 12.19 -8.79 -17.98
C VAL A 160 13.07 -9.71 -17.14
N TYR A 161 12.45 -10.38 -16.16
CA TYR A 161 13.12 -11.28 -15.23
C TYR A 161 13.31 -12.67 -15.86
N PHE A 162 14.38 -13.37 -15.46
CA PHE A 162 14.65 -14.74 -15.93
C PHE A 162 13.74 -15.77 -15.26
N GLU A 163 13.17 -15.42 -14.12
CA GLU A 163 12.18 -16.23 -13.41
C GLU A 163 10.93 -15.41 -13.09
N ASP A 164 9.84 -16.09 -12.74
CA ASP A 164 8.65 -15.44 -12.24
C ASP A 164 8.94 -14.78 -10.89
N ALA A 165 8.92 -13.45 -10.85
CA ALA A 165 9.15 -12.66 -9.65
C ALA A 165 7.95 -12.67 -8.67
N ARG A 166 6.87 -13.39 -8.98
CA ARG A 166 5.68 -13.47 -8.12
C ARG A 166 5.92 -14.40 -6.93
N ASN A 167 5.74 -13.85 -5.73
CA ASN A 167 5.83 -14.60 -4.48
C ASN A 167 4.51 -15.29 -4.10
N GLN A 168 3.67 -15.62 -5.08
CA GLN A 168 2.37 -16.25 -4.87
C GLN A 168 2.28 -17.51 -5.71
N THR A 169 1.95 -18.62 -5.07
CA THR A 169 1.66 -19.89 -5.72
C THR A 169 0.46 -20.52 -5.04
N VAL A 170 -0.26 -21.35 -5.78
CA VAL A 170 -1.34 -22.16 -5.23
C VAL A 170 -0.71 -23.31 -4.44
N ASP A 171 -1.22 -23.57 -3.25
CA ASP A 171 -0.85 -24.73 -2.43
C ASP A 171 -2.07 -25.20 -1.61
N ILE A 172 -1.95 -26.37 -0.99
CA ILE A 172 -2.98 -26.99 -0.15
C ILE A 172 -3.35 -26.06 1.01
N ILE A 173 -4.65 -25.93 1.25
CA ILE A 173 -5.18 -25.11 2.34
C ILE A 173 -4.65 -25.62 3.68
N GLY A 174 -4.02 -24.74 4.45
CA GLY A 174 -3.42 -25.08 5.75
C GLY A 174 -1.92 -25.39 5.71
N SER A 175 -1.29 -25.41 4.53
CA SER A 175 0.16 -25.51 4.41
C SER A 175 0.87 -24.40 5.18
N ARG A 176 1.77 -24.79 6.09
CA ARG A 176 2.61 -23.83 6.85
C ARG A 176 3.82 -23.34 6.07
N HIS A 177 4.37 -24.17 5.19
CA HIS A 177 5.56 -23.87 4.40
C HIS A 177 5.30 -24.20 2.94
N VAL A 178 5.38 -23.18 2.09
CA VAL A 178 5.26 -23.32 0.63
C VAL A 178 6.62 -23.03 0.02
N VAL A 179 7.28 -24.06 -0.49
CA VAL A 179 8.64 -23.96 -1.05
C VAL A 179 8.56 -23.94 -2.56
N VAL A 180 9.01 -22.84 -3.17
CA VAL A 180 9.20 -22.72 -4.62
C VAL A 180 10.69 -22.87 -4.91
N ARG A 181 11.05 -23.83 -5.77
CA ARG A 181 12.44 -23.98 -6.22
C ARG A 181 12.76 -22.86 -7.21
N SER A 182 13.87 -22.17 -6.97
CA SER A 182 14.46 -21.18 -7.89
C SER A 182 15.78 -21.74 -8.42
N THR A 183 16.13 -21.36 -9.65
CA THR A 183 17.44 -21.63 -10.26
C THR A 183 18.55 -20.73 -9.68
N GLY A 184 18.22 -19.84 -8.73
CA GLY A 184 19.16 -18.89 -8.13
C GLY A 184 19.25 -17.56 -8.87
N PHE A 185 18.51 -17.40 -9.98
CA PHE A 185 18.51 -16.21 -10.84
C PHE A 185 17.23 -15.38 -10.75
N SER A 186 16.43 -15.54 -9.70
CA SER A 186 15.13 -14.84 -9.53
C SER A 186 15.22 -13.31 -9.61
N SER A 187 16.36 -12.74 -9.24
CA SER A 187 16.62 -11.30 -9.31
C SER A 187 17.30 -10.86 -10.62
N MET A 188 17.74 -11.80 -11.45
CA MET A 188 18.40 -11.52 -12.73
C MET A 188 17.35 -11.10 -13.75
N ARG A 189 17.66 -10.01 -14.47
CA ARG A 189 16.76 -9.39 -15.43
C ARG A 189 17.55 -8.72 -16.53
N ILE A 190 16.92 -8.61 -17.69
CA ILE A 190 17.30 -7.68 -18.75
C ILE A 190 16.37 -6.48 -18.72
N THR A 191 16.83 -5.34 -19.22
CA THR A 191 15.95 -4.21 -19.47
C THR A 191 15.47 -4.31 -20.91
N ALA A 192 14.16 -4.39 -21.13
CA ALA A 192 13.57 -4.24 -22.44
C ALA A 192 13.04 -2.82 -22.58
N VAL A 193 13.47 -2.12 -23.63
CA VAL A 193 12.94 -0.84 -24.05
C VAL A 193 11.98 -1.09 -25.19
N LEU A 194 10.71 -0.75 -24.96
CA LEU A 194 9.65 -0.94 -25.93
C LEU A 194 9.15 0.42 -26.38
N ALA A 195 8.92 0.56 -27.69
CA ALA A 195 8.49 1.81 -28.27
C ALA A 195 7.35 1.59 -29.28
N VAL A 196 6.40 2.51 -29.27
CA VAL A 196 5.25 2.53 -30.17
C VAL A 196 5.04 3.94 -30.70
N THR A 197 4.73 4.10 -31.97
CA THR A 197 4.35 5.41 -32.50
C THR A 197 2.97 5.81 -31.97
N ALA A 198 2.65 7.11 -31.98
CA ALA A 198 1.31 7.58 -31.63
C ALA A 198 0.22 7.05 -32.57
N THR A 199 0.58 6.62 -33.78
CA THR A 199 -0.31 5.89 -34.71
C THR A 199 -0.51 4.41 -34.36
N GLY A 200 0.21 3.86 -33.38
CA GLY A 200 0.09 2.47 -32.94
C GLY A 200 1.07 1.49 -33.58
N LYS A 201 2.03 1.96 -34.41
CA LYS A 201 3.07 1.10 -34.98
C LYS A 201 4.10 0.73 -33.91
N LYS A 202 4.22 -0.57 -33.63
CA LYS A 202 5.28 -1.10 -32.75
C LYS A 202 6.63 -0.95 -33.44
N LEU A 203 7.61 -0.42 -32.72
CA LEU A 203 8.99 -0.33 -33.17
C LEU A 203 9.78 -1.56 -32.72
N PRO A 204 10.88 -1.91 -33.43
CA PRO A 204 11.82 -2.92 -32.97
C PRO A 204 12.23 -2.69 -31.51
N PRO A 205 12.13 -3.71 -30.64
CA PRO A 205 12.51 -3.55 -29.24
C PRO A 205 14.02 -3.44 -29.10
N LEU A 206 14.46 -2.83 -27.99
CA LEU A 206 15.86 -2.80 -27.56
C LEU A 206 16.00 -3.59 -26.26
N LEU A 207 16.86 -4.59 -26.24
CA LEU A 207 17.23 -5.35 -25.05
C LEU A 207 18.58 -4.86 -24.55
N ILE A 208 18.63 -4.42 -23.30
CA ILE A 208 19.86 -3.98 -22.64
C ILE A 208 20.31 -5.08 -21.67
N TRP A 209 21.46 -5.66 -21.98
CA TRP A 209 22.13 -6.64 -21.15
C TRP A 209 23.19 -5.98 -20.28
N LYS A 210 23.14 -6.17 -18.97
CA LYS A 210 24.17 -5.68 -18.04
C LYS A 210 25.20 -6.77 -17.75
N GLY A 211 26.49 -6.51 -18.01
CA GLY A 211 27.53 -7.53 -17.90
C GLY A 211 28.97 -6.99 -17.77
N LYS A 212 29.95 -7.88 -17.96
CA LYS A 212 31.40 -7.60 -17.87
C LYS A 212 32.06 -7.18 -19.20
N ALA A 213 31.32 -7.21 -20.30
CA ALA A 213 31.86 -6.90 -21.62
C ALA A 213 31.92 -5.39 -21.87
N LEU A 214 32.76 -5.00 -22.85
CA LEU A 214 32.73 -3.66 -23.44
C LEU A 214 31.32 -3.35 -23.98
N PRO A 215 30.91 -2.08 -24.03
CA PRO A 215 29.65 -1.71 -24.64
C PRO A 215 29.59 -2.18 -26.10
N SER A 216 28.52 -2.86 -26.48
CA SER A 216 28.24 -3.21 -27.87
C SER A 216 26.78 -2.88 -28.21
N PHE A 217 26.52 -2.73 -29.52
CA PHE A 217 25.19 -2.47 -30.03
C PHE A 217 24.98 -3.23 -31.32
N ASP A 218 24.13 -4.25 -31.26
CA ASP A 218 23.93 -5.23 -32.32
C ASP A 218 22.45 -5.34 -32.68
N LYS A 219 22.16 -5.81 -33.89
CA LYS A 219 20.78 -6.13 -34.30
C LYS A 219 20.66 -7.61 -34.62
N ILE A 220 19.91 -8.34 -33.79
CA ILE A 220 19.75 -9.79 -33.87
C ILE A 220 18.27 -10.09 -34.12
N GLY A 221 17.94 -10.72 -35.25
CA GLY A 221 16.55 -11.12 -35.54
C GLY A 221 15.54 -9.97 -35.52
N GLY A 222 15.96 -8.75 -35.87
CA GLY A 222 15.09 -7.57 -35.82
C GLY A 222 14.99 -6.89 -34.44
N VAL A 223 15.72 -7.38 -33.43
CA VAL A 223 15.79 -6.81 -32.08
C VAL A 223 17.13 -6.11 -31.92
N TYR A 224 17.14 -4.90 -31.37
CA TYR A 224 18.37 -4.24 -30.97
C TYR A 224 18.85 -4.79 -29.64
N VAL A 225 20.13 -5.06 -29.51
CA VAL A 225 20.75 -5.58 -28.29
C VAL A 225 21.91 -4.67 -27.92
N ALA A 226 21.84 -4.07 -26.73
CA ALA A 226 22.93 -3.29 -26.18
C ALA A 226 23.55 -4.01 -24.99
N HIS A 227 24.86 -4.20 -25.02
CA HIS A 227 25.61 -4.64 -23.85
C HIS A 227 26.10 -3.41 -23.11
N GLN A 228 25.83 -3.32 -21.81
CA GLN A 228 26.33 -2.25 -20.97
C GLN A 228 27.16 -2.83 -19.82
N PRO A 229 28.31 -2.22 -19.50
CA PRO A 229 29.06 -2.58 -18.31
C PRO A 229 28.19 -2.34 -17.08
N ARG A 230 28.30 -3.23 -16.10
CA ARG A 230 27.64 -3.05 -14.81
C ARG A 230 28.22 -1.79 -14.16
N ALA A 231 27.36 -0.84 -13.77
CA ALA A 231 27.79 0.29 -12.95
C ALA A 231 28.43 -0.28 -11.67
N GLU A 232 29.73 -0.07 -11.50
CA GLU A 232 30.40 -0.36 -10.24
C GLU A 232 29.75 0.52 -9.18
N ALA A 233 29.27 -0.07 -8.08
CA ALA A 233 28.96 0.71 -6.90
C ALA A 233 30.23 1.48 -6.50
N PRO A 234 30.14 2.75 -6.05
CA PRO A 234 31.32 3.44 -5.54
C PRO A 234 31.91 2.57 -4.44
N ARG A 235 33.14 2.09 -4.64
CA ARG A 235 33.90 1.48 -3.55
C ARG A 235 34.07 2.59 -2.51
N LEU A 236 33.30 2.53 -1.43
CA LEU A 236 33.61 3.31 -0.22
C LEU A 236 35.05 2.98 0.15
N GLY A 237 35.89 4.00 0.09
CA GLY A 237 37.32 3.87 0.31
C GLY A 237 37.70 3.61 1.76
N LEU A 238 39.01 3.40 1.90
CA LEU A 238 39.84 3.34 3.11
C LEU A 238 39.85 2.01 3.88
N HIS A 239 40.99 1.32 3.81
CA HIS A 239 42.03 1.62 4.80
C HIS A 239 43.42 1.48 4.18
N ALA A 240 44.16 2.59 4.22
CA ALA A 240 45.59 2.60 4.06
C ALA A 240 46.22 1.74 5.16
N ARG A 241 47.14 0.85 4.80
CA ARG A 241 48.09 0.26 5.74
C ARG A 241 49.45 0.85 5.42
N ALA A 242 49.87 1.76 6.31
CA ALA A 242 51.19 2.36 6.33
C ALA A 242 52.26 1.27 6.41
N HIS A 243 53.32 1.47 5.63
CA HIS A 243 54.60 0.79 5.78
C HIS A 243 55.11 0.97 7.21
N LEU A 244 55.36 -0.15 7.90
CA LEU A 244 56.33 -0.18 8.99
C LEU A 244 57.62 -0.77 8.44
N GLN A 245 58.65 0.04 8.59
CA GLN A 245 60.05 -0.18 8.30
C GLN A 245 60.61 -1.19 9.32
N GLY A 246 61.38 -2.16 8.85
CA GLY A 246 62.11 -3.11 9.68
C GLY A 246 63.11 -3.86 8.83
N GLY A 247 64.37 -3.44 8.87
CA GLY A 247 65.45 -4.02 8.07
C GLY A 247 66.76 -3.23 8.21
N GLU A 248 67.45 -3.50 9.31
CA GLU A 248 68.91 -3.63 9.48
C GLU A 248 69.88 -2.53 9.00
N GLY A 249 70.72 -2.10 9.96
CA GLY A 249 71.83 -1.17 9.85
C GLY A 249 72.23 -0.68 11.23
#